data_AF-G8SCN8-F1
#
_entry.id   AF-G8SCN8-F1
#
_cell.length_a   1.000
_cell.length_b   1.000
_cell.length_c   1.000
_cell.angle_alpha   90.00
_cell.angle_beta   90.00
_cell.angle_gamma   90.00
#
_symmetry.space_group_name_H-M   'P 1'
#
loop_
_entity.id
_entity.type
_entity.pdbx_description
1 polymer ?
#
loop_
_entity_poly.entity_id
_entity_poly.type
_entity_poly.pdbx_seq_one_letter_code
_entity_poly.pdbx_strand_id
1 'polypeptide(L)'
;MDEFWLHPRLGTATRDGRAPRHYLLALQQAMHTLDADPRWRQWWNRSGIRGCQLGIVTEGHDHLRPSADIRHVDDQLRANFTCALPSTCTDQELMRRAVSEVRTMFEVIRAAMALPALPPDPEPADPPSGSGDLPVTERPLTSVPRELEHEGYLTLTQVQNFFG
;
A
#
# COMPACT_ATOMS: atom_id res chain seq x y z
N MET A 1 -16.90 -16.19 5.85
CA MET A 1 -15.58 -15.63 5.49
C MET A 1 -15.89 -14.27 4.92
N ASP A 2 -15.55 -13.18 5.61
CA ASP A 2 -15.84 -11.84 5.11
C ASP A 2 -15.09 -11.66 3.78
N GLU A 3 -15.86 -11.57 2.70
CA GLU A 3 -15.34 -11.39 1.34
C GLU A 3 -14.99 -9.90 1.18
N PHE A 4 -13.82 -9.54 1.70
CA PHE A 4 -13.22 -8.22 1.51
C PHE A 4 -12.89 -8.03 0.04
N TRP A 5 -13.18 -6.84 -0.51
CA TRP A 5 -12.83 -6.52 -1.90
C TRP A 5 -11.41 -5.97 -1.98
N LEU A 6 -10.90 -5.40 -0.88
CA LEU A 6 -9.54 -4.91 -0.76
C LEU A 6 -8.69 -5.90 0.03
N HIS A 7 -7.62 -6.40 -0.60
CA HIS A 7 -6.67 -7.32 0.01
C HIS A 7 -5.32 -6.61 0.21
N PRO A 8 -5.06 -6.07 1.40
CA PRO A 8 -3.82 -5.33 1.67
C PRO A 8 -2.62 -6.27 1.74
N ARG A 9 -1.51 -5.88 1.12
CA ARG A 9 -0.20 -6.55 1.26
C ARG A 9 0.86 -5.52 1.59
N LEU A 10 1.32 -5.51 2.84
CA LEU A 10 2.29 -4.55 3.33
C LEU A 10 3.68 -5.18 3.45
N GLY A 11 4.68 -4.47 2.95
CA GLY A 11 6.09 -4.82 3.07
C GLY A 11 6.95 -3.60 3.39
N THR A 12 8.14 -3.85 3.95
CA THR A 12 9.15 -2.80 4.13
C THR A 12 10.49 -3.30 3.63
N ALA A 13 11.21 -2.41 2.97
CA ALA A 13 12.58 -2.64 2.57
C ALA A 13 13.43 -1.55 3.21
N THR A 14 14.14 -1.90 4.29
CA THR A 14 14.97 -0.94 5.06
C THR A 14 16.42 -1.39 5.07
N ARG A 15 17.33 -0.42 5.00
CA ARG A 15 18.79 -0.64 5.06
C ARG A 15 19.26 -1.00 6.48
N ASP A 16 18.57 -0.48 7.49
CA ASP A 16 18.95 -0.61 8.91
C ASP A 16 17.99 -1.48 9.75
N GLY A 17 17.08 -2.21 9.10
CA GLY A 17 16.24 -3.22 9.75
C GLY A 17 15.20 -2.70 10.73
N ARG A 18 14.91 -1.39 10.75
CA ARG A 18 13.78 -0.84 11.53
C ARG A 18 12.62 -0.49 10.60
N ALA A 19 11.68 -1.41 10.48
CA ALA A 19 10.37 -1.11 9.92
C ALA A 19 9.64 -0.12 10.85
N PRO A 20 9.05 0.98 10.35
CA PRO A 20 8.20 1.83 11.15
C PRO A 20 6.86 1.14 11.34
N ARG A 21 6.80 0.20 12.28
CA ARG A 21 5.60 -0.59 12.61
C ARG A 21 4.34 0.28 12.73
N HIS A 22 4.48 1.46 13.35
CA HIS A 22 3.40 2.43 13.53
C HIS A 22 2.83 2.95 12.21
N TYR A 23 3.68 3.19 11.21
CA TYR A 23 3.24 3.65 9.90
C TYR A 23 2.58 2.54 9.08
N LEU A 24 3.08 1.31 9.16
CA LEU A 24 2.42 0.16 8.53
C LEU A 24 1.05 -0.13 9.13
N LEU A 25 0.93 -0.05 10.46
CA LEU A 25 -0.34 -0.16 11.15
C LEU A 25 -1.31 0.97 10.72
N ALA A 26 -0.80 2.19 10.54
CA ALA A 26 -1.59 3.30 10.03
C ALA A 26 -2.09 3.05 8.59
N LEU A 27 -1.24 2.51 7.69
CA LEU A 27 -1.65 2.12 6.34
C LEU A 27 -2.69 1.00 6.37
N GLN A 28 -2.50 0.01 7.23
CA GLN A 28 -3.47 -1.08 7.42
C GLN A 28 -4.83 -0.53 7.88
N GLN A 29 -4.83 0.35 8.87
CA GLN A 29 -6.06 0.95 9.40
C GLN A 29 -6.77 1.79 8.34
N ALA A 30 -6.03 2.57 7.56
CA ALA A 30 -6.58 3.36 6.46
C ALA A 30 -7.26 2.46 5.41
N MET A 31 -6.59 1.39 4.98
CA MET A 31 -7.17 0.42 4.03
C MET A 31 -8.40 -0.30 4.60
N HIS A 32 -8.37 -0.70 5.87
CA HIS A 32 -9.51 -1.34 6.52
C HIS A 32 -10.72 -0.40 6.59
N THR A 33 -10.48 0.88 6.86
CA THR A 33 -11.54 1.90 6.92
C THR A 33 -12.17 2.11 5.53
N LEU A 34 -11.37 2.09 4.46
CA LEU A 34 -11.88 2.14 3.07
C LEU A 34 -12.67 0.89 2.68
N ASP A 35 -12.15 -0.28 3.04
CA ASP A 35 -12.80 -1.56 2.72
C ASP A 35 -14.18 -1.68 3.40
N ALA A 36 -14.29 -1.18 4.63
CA ALA A 36 -15.53 -1.15 5.40
C ALA A 36 -16.57 -0.11 4.91
N ASP A 37 -16.17 0.89 4.10
CA ASP A 37 -17.09 1.94 3.64
C ASP A 37 -17.93 1.45 2.43
N PRO A 38 -19.28 1.38 2.55
CA PRO A 38 -20.15 0.95 1.45
C PRO A 38 -20.05 1.81 0.19
N ARG A 39 -19.71 3.09 0.32
CA ARG A 39 -19.55 4.02 -0.82
C ARG A 39 -18.33 3.66 -1.64
N TRP A 40 -17.24 3.27 -0.98
CA TRP A 40 -16.02 2.77 -1.60
C TRP A 40 -16.22 1.41 -2.24
N ARG A 41 -16.92 0.50 -1.57
CA ARG A 41 -17.32 -0.78 -2.16
C ARG A 41 -18.19 -0.60 -3.40
N GLN A 42 -19.19 0.29 -3.34
CA GLN A 42 -20.06 0.58 -4.49
C GLN A 42 -19.29 1.22 -5.64
N TRP A 43 -18.35 2.13 -5.35
CA TRP A 43 -17.47 2.71 -6.36
C TRP A 43 -16.62 1.64 -7.02
N TRP A 44 -16.01 0.75 -6.24
CA TRP A 44 -15.20 -0.35 -6.76
C TRP A 44 -16.01 -1.30 -7.65
N ASN A 45 -17.23 -1.65 -7.25
CA ASN A 45 -18.11 -2.52 -8.04
C ASN A 45 -18.39 -1.98 -9.46
N ARG A 46 -18.29 -0.66 -9.69
CA ARG A 46 -18.44 -0.08 -11.04
C ARG A 46 -17.28 -0.40 -11.97
N SER A 47 -16.13 -0.83 -11.43
CA SER A 47 -14.99 -1.29 -12.23
C SER A 47 -15.25 -2.62 -12.94
N GLY A 48 -16.21 -3.41 -12.45
CA GLY A 48 -16.43 -4.79 -12.91
C GLY A 48 -15.38 -5.79 -12.42
N ILE A 49 -14.41 -5.38 -11.60
CA ILE A 49 -13.37 -6.23 -11.01
C ILE A 49 -13.82 -6.70 -9.63
N ARG A 50 -13.61 -7.99 -9.31
CA ARG A 50 -14.07 -8.56 -8.04
C ARG A 50 -13.28 -8.09 -6.82
N GLY A 51 -11.99 -7.84 -6.99
CA GLY A 51 -11.14 -7.42 -5.88
C GLY A 51 -9.88 -6.69 -6.31
N CYS A 52 -9.27 -6.02 -5.35
CA CYS A 52 -8.04 -5.27 -5.48
C CYS A 52 -7.00 -5.81 -4.48
N GLN A 53 -5.94 -6.42 -4.98
CA GLN A 53 -4.73 -6.69 -4.22
C GLN A 53 -3.88 -5.42 -4.21
N LEU A 54 -3.88 -4.70 -3.10
CA LEU A 54 -3.12 -3.46 -2.92
C LEU A 54 -1.82 -3.76 -2.18
N GLY A 55 -0.71 -3.82 -2.92
CA GLY A 55 0.64 -3.98 -2.40
C GLY A 55 1.26 -2.62 -2.10
N ILE A 56 1.78 -2.42 -0.89
CA ILE A 56 2.54 -1.22 -0.53
C ILE A 56 3.89 -1.65 0.05
N VAL A 57 4.96 -1.20 -0.58
CA VAL A 57 6.33 -1.34 -0.08
C VAL A 57 6.82 0.04 0.34
N THR A 58 7.32 0.15 1.56
CA THR A 58 7.99 1.36 2.03
C THR A 58 9.50 1.21 1.89
N GLU A 59 10.14 2.20 1.28
CA GLU A 59 11.60 2.26 1.11
C GLU A 59 12.19 3.45 1.87
N GLY A 60 13.41 3.27 2.40
CA GLY A 60 14.09 4.26 3.24
C GLY A 60 14.72 5.40 2.42
N HIS A 61 14.71 6.60 3.01
CA HIS A 61 15.05 7.97 2.54
C HIS A 61 15.94 8.24 1.29
N ASP A 62 16.76 7.29 0.85
CA ASP A 62 17.67 7.39 -0.30
C ASP A 62 17.05 6.89 -1.62
N HIS A 63 15.77 6.49 -1.62
CA HIS A 63 15.11 5.88 -2.78
C HIS A 63 14.62 6.90 -3.84
N LEU A 64 14.66 6.47 -5.10
CA LEU A 64 14.10 7.21 -6.25
C LEU A 64 12.58 7.11 -6.31
N ARG A 65 12.01 7.98 -7.16
CA ARG A 65 10.59 8.38 -7.31
C ARG A 65 9.54 7.31 -6.98
N PRO A 66 8.39 7.71 -6.42
CA PRO A 66 7.23 6.84 -6.27
C PRO A 66 6.95 6.05 -7.56
N SER A 67 6.87 4.74 -7.46
CA SER A 67 6.57 3.85 -8.58
C SER A 67 5.27 3.11 -8.33
N ALA A 68 4.54 2.85 -9.41
CA ALA A 68 3.32 2.06 -9.40
C ALA A 68 3.38 1.02 -10.51
N ASP A 69 2.98 -0.22 -10.17
CA ASP A 69 2.79 -1.33 -11.09
C ASP A 69 1.36 -1.82 -10.95
N ILE A 70 0.55 -1.64 -11.99
CA ILE A 70 -0.87 -1.97 -11.99
C ILE A 70 -1.13 -2.99 -13.10
N ARG A 71 -1.67 -4.14 -12.71
CA ARG A 71 -1.95 -5.26 -13.62
C ARG A 71 -3.31 -5.86 -13.31
N HIS A 72 -4.02 -6.25 -14.37
CA HIS A 72 -5.16 -7.16 -14.23
C HIS A 72 -4.62 -8.59 -14.20
N VAL A 73 -5.04 -9.36 -13.20
CA VAL A 73 -4.72 -10.79 -13.03
C VAL A 73 -6.03 -11.50 -12.76
N ASP A 74 -6.50 -12.28 -13.74
CA ASP A 74 -7.81 -12.92 -13.73
C ASP A 74 -8.96 -11.90 -13.49
N ASP A 75 -9.76 -12.08 -12.44
CA ASP A 75 -10.86 -11.20 -12.03
C ASP A 75 -10.45 -10.20 -10.94
N GLN A 76 -9.14 -10.00 -10.72
CA GLN A 76 -8.59 -9.11 -9.71
C GLN A 76 -7.64 -8.06 -10.30
N LEU A 77 -7.62 -6.88 -9.67
CA LEU A 77 -6.59 -5.88 -9.89
C LEU A 77 -5.44 -6.16 -8.92
N ARG A 78 -4.21 -6.23 -9.42
CA ARG A 78 -3.00 -6.18 -8.60
C ARG A 78 -2.33 -4.83 -8.81
N ALA A 79 -2.27 -4.02 -7.76
CA ALA A 79 -1.64 -2.71 -7.77
C ALA A 79 -0.56 -2.65 -6.69
N ASN A 80 0.70 -2.51 -7.11
CA ASN A 80 1.84 -2.43 -6.22
C ASN A 80 2.41 -1.01 -6.25
N PHE A 81 2.59 -0.42 -5.08
CA PHE A 81 3.13 0.91 -4.89
C PHE A 81 4.38 0.86 -4.05
N THR A 82 5.39 1.64 -4.46
CA THR A 82 6.56 1.93 -3.64
C THR A 82 6.45 3.35 -3.12
N CYS A 83 6.43 3.52 -1.81
CA CYS A 83 6.36 4.83 -1.16
C CYS A 83 7.53 5.08 -0.21
N ALA A 84 7.74 6.36 0.08
CA ALA A 84 8.79 6.79 0.97
C ALA A 84 8.46 6.53 2.43
N LEU A 85 9.43 6.02 3.19
CA LEU A 85 9.35 6.00 4.62
C LEU A 85 9.18 7.43 5.15
N PRO A 86 8.12 7.73 5.93
CA PRO A 86 8.00 9.03 6.57
C PRO A 86 9.15 9.23 7.56
N SER A 87 9.71 10.44 7.60
CA SER A 87 10.56 10.90 8.69
C SER A 87 9.81 10.83 10.03
N THR A 88 10.52 10.74 11.15
CA THR A 88 9.92 10.67 12.50
C THR A 88 8.84 11.74 12.70
N CYS A 89 7.60 11.31 12.86
CA CYS A 89 6.43 12.14 13.11
C CYS A 89 5.52 11.46 14.16
N THR A 90 4.57 12.20 14.71
CA THR A 90 3.63 11.70 15.73
C THR A 90 2.66 10.66 15.15
N ASP A 91 2.10 9.79 15.99
CA ASP A 91 1.14 8.76 15.54
C ASP A 91 -0.08 9.36 14.80
N GLN A 92 -0.57 10.53 15.24
CA GLN A 92 -1.68 11.21 14.57
C GLN A 92 -1.30 11.74 13.18
N GLU A 93 -0.06 12.20 13.01
CA GLU A 93 0.46 12.61 11.70
C GLU A 93 0.67 11.41 10.78
N LEU A 94 1.18 10.30 11.33
CA LEU A 94 1.30 9.03 10.60
C LEU A 94 -0.05 8.54 10.10
N MET A 95 -1.10 8.59 10.93
CA MET A 95 -2.45 8.19 10.52
C MET A 95 -3.01 9.07 9.41
N ARG A 96 -2.94 10.40 9.56
CA ARG A 96 -3.39 11.34 8.51
C ARG A 96 -2.64 11.12 7.19
N ARG A 97 -1.33 10.88 7.28
CA ARG A 97 -0.49 10.61 6.11
C ARG A 97 -0.84 9.29 5.45
N ALA A 98 -1.03 8.22 6.23
CA ALA A 98 -1.45 6.93 5.71
C ALA A 98 -2.78 7.01 4.96
N VAL A 99 -3.78 7.69 5.52
CA VAL A 99 -5.08 7.92 4.84
C VAL A 99 -4.88 8.67 3.52
N SER A 100 -4.11 9.76 3.53
CA SER A 100 -3.84 10.54 2.32
C SER A 100 -3.08 9.73 1.27
N GLU A 101 -2.15 8.87 1.67
CA GLU A 101 -1.37 8.05 0.74
C GLU A 101 -2.21 6.94 0.12
N VAL A 102 -2.99 6.20 0.92
CA VAL A 102 -3.90 5.18 0.39
C VAL A 102 -4.92 5.82 -0.57
N ARG A 103 -5.48 6.98 -0.23
CA ARG A 103 -6.37 7.73 -1.14
C ARG A 103 -5.66 8.09 -2.45
N THR A 104 -4.41 8.54 -2.38
CA THR A 104 -3.61 8.87 -3.57
C THR A 104 -3.36 7.63 -4.44
N MET A 105 -3.10 6.47 -3.85
CA MET A 105 -2.95 5.21 -4.59
C MET A 105 -4.24 4.85 -5.34
N PHE A 106 -5.40 5.04 -4.71
CA PHE A 106 -6.69 4.86 -5.37
C PHE A 106 -6.97 5.91 -6.47
N GLU A 107 -6.46 7.14 -6.34
CA GLU A 107 -6.51 8.12 -7.43
C GLU A 107 -5.69 7.66 -8.65
N VAL A 108 -4.52 7.04 -8.42
CA VAL A 108 -3.70 6.45 -9.48
C VAL A 108 -4.43 5.28 -10.14
N ILE A 109 -5.00 4.36 -9.36
CA ILE A 109 -5.82 3.25 -9.87
C ILE A 109 -7.00 3.79 -10.67
N ARG A 110 -7.70 4.79 -10.14
CA ARG A 110 -8.83 5.44 -10.82
C ARG A 110 -8.41 5.96 -12.19
N ALA A 111 -7.30 6.70 -12.27
CA ALA A 111 -6.79 7.24 -13.52
C ALA A 111 -6.38 6.13 -14.49
N ALA A 112 -5.67 5.10 -14.01
CA ALA A 112 -5.21 3.97 -14.83
C ALA A 112 -6.36 3.15 -15.43
N MET A 113 -7.47 3.03 -14.69
CA MET A 113 -8.64 2.26 -15.08
C MET A 113 -9.79 3.11 -15.67
N ALA A 114 -9.59 4.42 -15.81
CA ALA A 114 -10.62 5.37 -16.22
C ALA A 114 -11.92 5.29 -15.39
N LEU A 115 -11.79 5.08 -14.07
CA LEU A 115 -12.91 5.02 -13.14
C LEU A 115 -13.47 6.41 -12.81
N PRO A 116 -14.74 6.52 -12.36
CA PRO A 116 -15.30 7.78 -11.89
C PRO A 116 -14.55 8.33 -10.66
N ALA A 117 -14.77 9.61 -10.35
CA ALA A 117 -14.17 10.26 -9.18
C ALA A 117 -14.32 9.43 -7.90
N LEU A 118 -13.29 9.47 -7.05
CA LEU A 118 -13.30 8.75 -5.78
C LEU A 118 -14.44 9.25 -4.87
N PRO A 119 -15.02 8.37 -4.04
CA PRO A 119 -15.91 8.80 -2.98
C PRO A 119 -15.22 9.75 -1.98
N PRO A 120 -15.98 10.49 -1.16
CA PRO A 120 -15.42 11.21 -0.03
C PRO A 120 -14.70 10.25 0.93
N ASP A 121 -13.80 10.78 1.75
CA ASP A 121 -13.13 9.99 2.78
C ASP A 121 -14.16 9.37 3.73
N PRO A 122 -13.94 8.13 4.18
CA PRO A 122 -14.76 7.53 5.21
C PRO A 122 -14.68 8.36 6.49
N GLU A 123 -15.79 8.42 7.22
CA GLU A 123 -15.74 8.96 8.58
C GLU A 123 -14.83 8.06 9.43
N PRO A 124 -14.03 8.64 10.34
CA PRO A 124 -13.16 7.84 11.19
C PRO A 124 -14.03 6.89 12.02
N ALA A 125 -13.88 5.58 11.77
CA ALA A 125 -14.51 4.56 12.58
C ALA A 125 -13.82 4.49 13.94
N ASP A 126 -14.58 4.15 14.99
CA ASP A 126 -14.01 3.80 16.28
C ASP A 126 -12.99 2.65 16.11
N PRO A 127 -11.83 2.71 16.80
CA PRO A 127 -10.78 1.72 16.60
C PRO A 127 -11.30 0.31 16.95
N PRO A 128 -11.09 -0.70 16.09
CA PRO A 128 -11.54 -2.05 16.37
C PRO A 128 -10.83 -2.60 17.60
N SER A 129 -11.61 -3.16 18.53
CA SER A 129 -11.08 -3.93 19.67
C SER A 129 -10.60 -5.28 19.16
N GLY A 130 -9.33 -5.36 18.77
CA GLY A 130 -8.71 -6.59 18.30
C GLY A 130 -8.03 -6.42 16.95
N SER A 131 -6.85 -5.79 16.96
CA SER A 131 -5.90 -5.84 15.86
C SER A 131 -5.41 -7.27 15.70
N GLY A 132 -6.06 -8.05 14.83
CA GLY A 132 -5.44 -9.23 14.27
C GLY A 132 -4.22 -8.77 13.48
N ASP A 133 -3.02 -9.07 13.98
CA ASP A 133 -1.76 -8.86 13.26
C ASP A 133 -1.86 -9.59 11.93
N LEU A 134 -2.00 -8.84 10.82
CA LEU A 134 -1.75 -9.39 9.50
C LEU A 134 -0.24 -9.63 9.36
N PRO A 135 0.20 -10.69 8.67
CA PRO A 135 1.62 -11.00 8.54
C PRO A 135 2.34 -9.87 7.78
N VAL A 136 3.07 -9.02 8.50
CA VAL A 136 4.03 -8.09 7.90
C VAL A 136 5.26 -8.90 7.52
N THR A 137 5.62 -8.87 6.24
CA THR A 137 6.87 -9.49 5.79
C THR A 137 7.98 -8.44 5.82
N GLU A 138 8.89 -8.58 6.77
CA GLU A 138 10.15 -7.85 6.79
C GLU A 138 11.18 -8.66 6.00
N ARG A 139 11.78 -8.09 4.94
CA ARG A 139 13.02 -8.64 4.39
C ARG A 139 14.13 -7.60 4.41
N PRO A 140 15.34 -7.97 4.83
CA PRO A 140 16.50 -7.12 4.66
C PRO A 140 16.74 -6.89 3.17
N LEU A 141 17.01 -5.64 2.79
CA LEU A 141 17.50 -5.33 1.45
C LEU A 141 18.75 -6.17 1.20
N THR A 142 18.70 -7.05 0.21
CA THR A 142 19.87 -7.85 -0.15
C THR A 142 20.94 -6.90 -0.66
N SER A 143 22.16 -6.99 -0.12
CA SER A 143 23.28 -6.14 -0.52
C SER A 143 23.41 -6.14 -2.04
N VAL A 144 23.13 -4.99 -2.66
CA VAL A 144 23.22 -4.81 -4.10
C VAL A 144 24.67 -5.12 -4.51
N PRO A 145 24.93 -6.05 -5.46
CA PRO A 145 26.27 -6.27 -5.99
C PRO A 145 26.86 -4.93 -6.45
N ARG A 146 28.11 -4.62 -6.07
CA ARG A 146 28.78 -3.33 -6.36
C ARG A 146 28.75 -2.88 -7.82
N GLU A 147 28.50 -3.80 -8.75
CA GLU A 147 28.36 -3.52 -10.18
C GLU A 147 27.06 -2.77 -10.53
N LEU A 148 26.04 -2.79 -9.66
CA LEU A 148 24.78 -2.04 -9.79
C LEU A 148 24.78 -0.71 -9.01
N GLU A 149 25.85 -0.38 -8.27
CA GLU A 149 25.95 0.90 -7.53
C GLU A 149 26.06 2.12 -8.46
N HIS A 150 26.40 1.92 -9.74
CA HIS A 150 26.54 3.00 -10.73
C HIS A 150 25.25 3.32 -11.50
N GLU A 151 24.22 2.51 -11.35
CA GLU A 151 22.91 2.73 -11.95
C GLU A 151 21.87 2.57 -10.84
N GLY A 152 21.54 3.65 -10.14
CA GLY A 152 20.71 3.69 -8.92
C GLY A 152 19.27 3.15 -9.04
N TYR A 153 19.11 1.89 -9.44
CA TYR A 153 17.84 1.23 -9.68
C TYR A 153 17.70 0.07 -8.69
N LEU A 154 16.99 0.31 -7.59
CA LEU A 154 16.29 -0.79 -6.92
C LEU A 154 15.12 -1.17 -7.84
N THR A 155 15.32 -2.25 -8.59
CA THR A 155 14.41 -2.68 -9.63
C THR A 155 13.13 -3.25 -9.03
N LEU A 156 12.00 -2.96 -9.68
CA LEU A 156 10.65 -3.54 -9.50
C LEU A 156 10.63 -5.06 -9.24
N THR A 157 11.69 -5.77 -9.66
CA THR A 157 12.00 -7.18 -9.37
C THR A 157 12.05 -7.52 -7.86
N GLN A 158 12.52 -6.62 -7.00
CA GLN A 158 12.54 -6.88 -5.55
C GLN A 158 11.13 -6.85 -4.95
N VAL A 159 10.26 -5.95 -5.42
CA VAL A 159 8.84 -5.87 -5.03
C VAL A 159 8.09 -7.13 -5.49
N GLN A 160 8.38 -7.63 -6.70
CA GLN A 160 7.82 -8.91 -7.17
C GLN A 160 8.18 -10.09 -6.27
N ASN A 161 9.35 -10.11 -5.62
CA ASN A 161 9.71 -11.17 -4.68
C ASN A 161 8.97 -11.11 -3.33
N PHE A 162 8.38 -9.96 -2.97
CA PHE A 162 7.47 -9.86 -1.82
C PHE A 162 6.06 -10.30 -2.16
N PHE A 163 5.63 -10.12 -3.42
CA PHE A 163 4.24 -10.29 -3.83
C PHE A 163 3.96 -11.43 -4.83
N GLY A 164 5.01 -12.14 -5.26
CA GLY A 164 4.96 -13.31 -6.15
C GLY A 164 4.63 -14.61 -5.45
#